data_AF-A0A2E0SAD3-F1
#
_entry.id   AF-A0A2E0SAD3-F1
#
_cell.length_a   1.000
_cell.length_b   1.000
_cell.length_c   1.000
_cell.angle_alpha   90.00
_cell.angle_beta   90.00
_cell.angle_gamma   90.00
#
_symmetry.space_group_name_H-M   'P 1'
#
loop_
_entity.id
_entity.type
_entity.pdbx_description
1 polymer ?
#
loop_
_entity_poly.entity_id
_entity_poly.type
_entity_poly.pdbx_seq_one_letter_code
_entity_poly.pdbx_strand_id
1 'polypeptide(L)'
;MSRYIYFTRSFKMKRSLRKAGFTLLEVLMVVAMLAIVGGAIITSYGGLEDKAAKGTATHSIAAVTEAFLVYESTEGGIPNNLESLLAATPSGNTYDNTIPDNIATGGADWAQAGNLGYKIAGKGTIDALTADEEAALIASGIDKIRYMETAGNGDGAVGVLKAVGNVDVGTYGALSAISIPQHAFSVPRGANKNRGRGFALDLTADGQPSVYVWNAGADGYNNIKIGGGATIASRLVCLGLGNESNLIGSGVFVNLQHAPYYGNVAKNEYNHYIALIDVSVNPAKLRAVLDSRGDFLDEEFAEATGQKP
;
A
#
# COMPACT_ATOMS: atom_id res chain seq x y z
N MET A 1 83.11 1.81 62.17
CA MET A 1 81.75 1.58 62.73
C MET A 1 80.89 2.76 62.32
N SER A 2 80.16 2.65 61.20
CA SER A 2 79.40 3.75 60.59
C SER A 2 77.94 3.69 61.05
N ARG A 3 77.42 4.77 61.64
CA ARG A 3 76.03 4.89 62.12
C ARG A 3 75.21 5.72 61.12
N TYR A 4 74.12 5.13 60.62
CA TYR A 4 73.07 5.79 59.86
C TYR A 4 72.13 6.58 60.79
N ILE A 5 71.72 7.79 60.38
CA ILE A 5 70.60 8.54 60.97
C ILE A 5 69.58 8.81 59.87
N TYR A 6 68.33 8.41 60.10
CA TYR A 6 67.20 8.51 59.17
C TYR A 6 66.56 9.91 59.23
N PHE A 7 66.22 10.47 58.07
CA PHE A 7 65.44 11.72 57.93
C PHE A 7 63.97 11.37 57.65
N THR A 8 63.05 11.87 58.47
CA THR A 8 61.59 11.62 58.37
C THR A 8 60.93 12.48 57.29
N ARG A 9 60.08 11.87 56.45
CA ARG A 9 59.32 12.54 55.38
C ARG A 9 57.86 12.72 55.82
N SER A 10 57.42 13.97 55.98
CA SER A 10 56.03 14.33 56.30
C SER A 10 55.11 14.13 55.09
N PHE A 11 54.14 13.22 55.18
CA PHE A 11 53.09 13.03 54.18
C PHE A 11 51.92 14.00 54.43
N LYS A 12 51.70 14.97 53.53
CA LYS A 12 50.47 15.78 53.49
C LYS A 12 49.36 14.94 52.84
N MET A 13 48.34 14.55 53.60
CA MET A 13 47.14 13.90 53.07
C MET A 13 46.27 14.89 52.27
N LYS A 14 46.06 14.61 50.98
CA LYS A 14 45.02 15.24 50.15
C LYS A 14 43.65 14.67 50.58
N ARG A 15 42.74 15.52 51.09
CA ARG A 15 41.34 15.14 51.38
C ARG A 15 40.66 14.74 50.06
N SER A 16 40.15 13.51 49.96
CA SER A 16 39.25 13.12 48.86
C SER A 16 37.85 13.67 49.15
N LEU A 17 37.26 14.33 48.16
CA LEU A 17 35.84 14.68 48.17
C LEU A 17 35.06 13.36 48.04
N ARG A 18 34.39 12.94 49.12
CA ARG A 18 33.52 11.76 49.10
C ARG A 18 32.41 11.99 48.09
N LYS A 19 32.30 11.12 47.08
CA LYS A 19 31.11 11.03 46.25
C LYS A 19 29.94 10.64 47.17
N ALA A 20 28.92 11.48 47.27
CA ALA A 20 27.68 11.12 47.94
C ALA A 20 27.10 9.90 47.21
N GLY A 21 27.11 8.74 47.86
CA GLY A 21 26.54 7.51 47.30
C GLY A 21 25.03 7.68 47.17
N PHE A 22 24.51 7.33 46.00
CA PHE A 22 23.08 7.33 45.70
C PHE A 22 22.33 6.54 46.78
N THR A 23 21.33 7.14 47.41
CA THR A 23 20.61 6.47 48.49
C THR A 23 19.61 5.46 47.91
N LEU A 24 19.37 4.34 48.62
CA LEU A 24 18.39 3.35 48.20
C LEU A 24 16.97 3.94 48.14
N LEU A 25 16.70 4.93 49.01
CA LEU A 25 15.45 5.68 49.03
C LEU A 25 15.26 6.55 47.77
N GLU A 26 16.30 7.22 47.27
CA GLU A 26 16.24 7.97 46.01
C GLU A 26 15.92 7.07 44.82
N VAL A 27 16.58 5.91 44.72
CA VAL A 27 16.29 4.97 43.62
C VAL A 27 14.83 4.49 43.70
N LEU A 28 14.36 4.15 44.91
CA LEU A 28 13.00 3.64 45.10
C LEU A 28 11.94 4.71 44.76
N MET A 29 12.15 5.96 45.17
CA MET A 29 11.27 7.07 44.83
C MET A 29 11.22 7.32 43.32
N VAL A 30 12.37 7.28 42.63
CA VAL A 30 12.43 7.49 41.18
C VAL A 30 11.71 6.37 40.44
N VAL A 31 11.92 5.10 40.82
CA VAL A 31 11.22 3.97 40.18
C VAL A 31 9.71 4.04 40.44
N ALA A 32 9.28 4.46 41.63
CA ALA A 32 7.86 4.67 41.92
C ALA A 32 7.24 5.77 41.06
N MET A 33 7.93 6.91 40.90
CA MET A 33 7.46 7.99 40.02
C MET A 33 7.44 7.57 38.54
N LEU A 34 8.47 6.85 38.07
CA LEU A 34 8.52 6.33 36.71
C LEU A 34 7.41 5.30 36.45
N ALA A 35 7.05 4.47 37.43
CA ALA A 35 5.95 3.52 37.29
C ALA A 35 4.59 4.22 37.15
N ILE A 36 4.35 5.27 37.94
CA ILE A 36 3.10 6.06 37.88
C ILE A 36 3.02 6.81 36.54
N VAL A 37 4.09 7.51 36.16
CA VAL A 37 4.12 8.28 34.91
C VAL A 37 4.11 7.37 33.69
N GLY A 38 4.84 6.25 33.74
CA GLY A 38 4.89 5.27 32.65
C GLY A 38 3.54 4.63 32.35
N GLY A 39 2.74 4.33 33.38
CA GLY A 39 1.38 3.81 33.20
C GLY A 39 0.44 4.77 32.47
N ALA A 40 0.47 6.05 32.83
CA ALA A 40 -0.37 7.09 32.20
C ALA A 40 0.03 7.37 30.75
N ILE A 41 1.34 7.39 30.47
CA ILE A 41 1.89 7.61 29.12
C ILE A 41 1.42 6.51 28.15
N ILE A 42 1.51 5.23 28.51
CA ILE A 42 1.15 4.13 27.57
C ILE A 42 -0.31 4.28 27.08
N THR A 43 -1.23 4.66 27.97
CA THR A 43 -2.64 4.85 27.60
C THR A 43 -2.90 6.09 26.74
N SER A 44 -2.03 7.12 26.79
CA SER A 44 -2.18 8.30 25.94
C SER A 44 -1.57 8.14 24.54
N TYR A 45 -0.67 7.17 24.34
CA TYR A 45 -0.04 6.91 23.05
C TYR A 45 -0.71 5.79 22.24
N GLY A 46 -1.44 4.87 22.89
CA GLY A 46 -2.24 3.86 22.20
C GLY A 46 -3.40 4.49 21.42
N GLY A 47 -3.25 4.59 20.09
CA GLY A 47 -4.24 5.20 19.19
C GLY A 47 -3.81 6.54 18.56
N LEU A 48 -2.71 7.15 19.05
CA LEU A 48 -2.12 8.31 18.36
C LEU A 48 -1.51 7.93 17.01
N GLU A 49 -0.94 6.72 16.91
CA GLU A 49 -0.38 6.19 15.65
C GLU A 49 -1.48 6.00 14.59
N ASP A 50 -2.59 5.36 14.95
CA ASP A 50 -3.75 5.20 14.05
C ASP A 50 -4.30 6.55 13.62
N LYS A 51 -4.46 7.49 14.56
CA LYS A 51 -4.96 8.83 14.27
C LYS A 51 -4.00 9.60 13.35
N ALA A 52 -2.69 9.47 13.56
CA ALA A 52 -1.68 10.09 12.71
C ALA A 52 -1.64 9.46 11.30
N ALA A 53 -1.80 8.15 11.21
CA ALA A 53 -1.89 7.44 9.94
C ALA A 53 -3.12 7.91 9.14
N LYS A 54 -4.29 8.00 9.78
CA LYS A 54 -5.52 8.51 9.14
C LYS A 54 -5.42 9.97 8.73
N GLY A 55 -4.83 10.82 9.57
CA GLY A 55 -4.57 12.22 9.24
C GLY A 55 -3.63 12.37 8.04
N THR A 56 -2.59 11.53 7.95
CA THR A 56 -1.69 11.47 6.79
C THR A 56 -2.44 11.01 5.54
N ALA A 57 -3.30 10.01 5.69
CA ALA A 57 -4.08 9.46 4.59
C ALA A 57 -5.06 10.44 3.98
N THR A 58 -5.71 11.28 4.80
CA THR A 58 -6.56 12.38 4.30
C THR A 58 -5.76 13.27 3.33
N HIS A 59 -4.53 13.64 3.69
CA HIS A 59 -3.66 14.43 2.82
C HIS A 59 -3.17 13.63 1.60
N SER A 60 -2.84 12.35 1.76
CA SER A 60 -2.40 11.50 0.67
C SER A 60 -3.50 11.23 -0.35
N ILE A 61 -4.75 11.03 0.07
CA ILE A 61 -5.91 10.87 -0.83
C ILE A 61 -6.06 12.13 -1.69
N ALA A 62 -6.03 13.31 -1.08
CA ALA A 62 -6.09 14.58 -1.81
C ALA A 62 -4.90 14.73 -2.77
N ALA A 63 -3.67 14.47 -2.31
CA ALA A 63 -2.48 14.58 -3.14
C ALA A 63 -2.47 13.59 -4.32
N VAL A 64 -2.92 12.36 -4.12
CA VAL A 64 -3.05 11.35 -5.18
C VAL A 64 -4.14 11.78 -6.16
N THR A 65 -5.29 12.26 -5.67
CA THR A 65 -6.38 12.76 -6.54
C THR A 65 -5.87 13.89 -7.43
N GLU A 66 -5.18 14.88 -6.88
CA GLU A 66 -4.58 15.97 -7.67
C GLU A 66 -3.52 15.46 -8.65
N ALA A 67 -2.69 14.49 -8.25
CA ALA A 67 -1.69 13.91 -9.13
C ALA A 67 -2.33 13.25 -10.37
N PHE A 68 -3.44 12.53 -10.18
CA PHE A 68 -4.22 11.97 -11.29
C PHE A 68 -4.82 13.07 -12.18
N LEU A 69 -5.46 14.09 -11.59
CA LEU A 69 -6.10 15.16 -12.35
C LEU A 69 -5.10 15.98 -13.17
N VAL A 70 -3.94 16.29 -12.58
CA VAL A 70 -2.89 16.99 -13.31
C VAL A 70 -2.29 16.08 -14.39
N TYR A 71 -2.04 14.81 -14.09
CA TYR A 71 -1.56 13.84 -15.09
C TYR A 71 -2.54 13.74 -16.28
N GLU A 72 -3.85 13.63 -16.02
CA GLU A 72 -4.89 13.63 -17.06
C GLU A 72 -4.85 14.90 -17.91
N SER A 73 -4.69 16.06 -17.27
CA SER A 73 -4.62 17.34 -17.96
C SER A 73 -3.32 17.54 -18.77
N THR A 74 -2.20 16.95 -18.35
CA THR A 74 -0.88 17.21 -18.97
C THR A 74 -0.45 16.13 -19.94
N GLU A 75 -0.82 14.88 -19.69
CA GLU A 75 -0.43 13.70 -20.48
C GLU A 75 -1.57 13.21 -21.38
N GLY A 76 -2.78 13.76 -21.24
CA GLY A 76 -3.92 13.51 -22.14
C GLY A 76 -4.71 12.24 -21.84
N GLY A 77 -4.57 11.67 -20.64
CA GLY A 77 -5.32 10.50 -20.19
C GLY A 77 -5.02 10.14 -18.74
N ILE A 78 -5.81 9.25 -18.17
CA ILE A 78 -5.63 8.69 -16.83
C ILE A 78 -4.35 7.82 -16.83
N PRO A 79 -3.60 7.77 -15.71
CA PRO A 79 -2.47 6.88 -15.56
C PRO A 79 -2.79 5.42 -15.91
N ASN A 80 -1.85 4.80 -16.60
CA ASN A 80 -1.92 3.44 -17.09
C ASN A 80 -1.18 2.46 -16.14
N ASN A 81 -1.30 1.16 -16.40
CA ASN A 81 -0.66 0.06 -15.67
C ASN A 81 -0.98 0.05 -14.17
N LEU A 82 -2.25 0.36 -13.84
CA LEU A 82 -2.80 0.35 -12.48
C LEU A 82 -3.13 -1.07 -12.02
N GLU A 83 -3.25 -1.30 -10.72
CA GLU A 83 -3.43 -2.62 -10.10
C GLU A 83 -4.91 -3.02 -10.01
N SER A 84 -5.34 -4.08 -10.67
CA SER A 84 -6.74 -4.54 -10.76
C SER A 84 -7.38 -4.97 -9.43
N LEU A 85 -6.57 -5.16 -8.38
CA LEU A 85 -6.96 -5.77 -7.11
C LEU A 85 -7.38 -7.26 -7.22
N LEU A 86 -7.09 -7.89 -8.36
CA LEU A 86 -7.45 -9.27 -8.67
C LEU A 86 -6.24 -10.15 -8.97
N ALA A 87 -6.49 -11.45 -8.98
CA ALA A 87 -5.59 -12.47 -9.46
C ALA A 87 -6.25 -13.32 -10.56
N ALA A 88 -5.46 -13.79 -11.51
CA ALA A 88 -5.87 -14.71 -12.58
C ALA A 88 -4.70 -15.61 -12.98
N THR A 89 -4.95 -16.74 -13.64
CA THR A 89 -3.87 -17.59 -14.17
C THR A 89 -3.27 -16.93 -15.42
N PRO A 90 -1.97 -16.59 -15.44
CA PRO A 90 -1.35 -15.98 -16.60
C PRO A 90 -1.16 -16.98 -17.75
N SER A 91 -1.40 -16.54 -18.98
CA SER A 91 -1.09 -17.28 -20.21
C SER A 91 -0.32 -16.39 -21.18
N GLY A 92 0.61 -16.97 -21.96
CA GLY A 92 1.40 -16.21 -22.95
C GLY A 92 2.47 -15.26 -22.36
N ASN A 93 2.93 -15.55 -21.15
CA ASN A 93 3.83 -14.67 -20.37
C ASN A 93 5.14 -14.29 -21.08
N THR A 94 5.36 -12.98 -21.22
CA THR A 94 6.54 -12.36 -21.84
C THR A 94 7.02 -11.19 -21.00
N TYR A 95 8.31 -11.10 -20.67
CA TYR A 95 8.88 -9.87 -20.09
C TYR A 95 9.27 -8.94 -21.21
N ASP A 96 8.75 -7.74 -21.12
CA ASP A 96 9.17 -6.64 -21.95
C ASP A 96 10.39 -5.98 -21.31
N ASN A 97 11.49 -5.88 -22.06
CA ASN A 97 12.70 -5.23 -21.59
C ASN A 97 12.66 -3.70 -21.82
N THR A 98 11.74 -3.23 -22.67
CA THR A 98 11.53 -1.82 -23.00
C THR A 98 10.69 -1.12 -21.95
N ILE A 99 9.69 -1.83 -21.42
CA ILE A 99 8.94 -1.48 -20.20
C ILE A 99 9.23 -2.63 -19.24
N PRO A 100 10.11 -2.48 -18.23
CA PRO A 100 10.64 -3.58 -17.43
C PRO A 100 9.56 -4.28 -16.59
N ASP A 101 8.77 -5.11 -17.26
CA ASP A 101 7.46 -5.59 -16.84
C ASP A 101 7.13 -6.95 -17.46
N ASN A 102 6.34 -7.75 -16.75
CA ASN A 102 5.81 -9.01 -17.27
C ASN A 102 4.43 -8.77 -17.87
N ILE A 103 4.27 -9.08 -19.15
CA ILE A 103 3.00 -9.00 -19.85
C ILE A 103 2.45 -10.41 -20.03
N ALA A 104 1.18 -10.62 -19.67
CA ALA A 104 0.50 -11.89 -19.86
C ALA A 104 -1.00 -11.68 -20.01
N THR A 105 -1.63 -12.59 -20.73
CA THR A 105 -3.08 -12.67 -20.85
C THR A 105 -3.68 -13.24 -19.56
N GLY A 106 -4.82 -12.71 -19.12
CA GLY A 106 -5.55 -13.21 -17.95
C GLY A 106 -6.40 -14.43 -18.30
N GLY A 107 -6.28 -15.52 -17.53
CA GLY A 107 -7.17 -16.68 -17.63
C GLY A 107 -8.62 -16.37 -17.24
N ALA A 108 -9.51 -17.36 -17.35
CA ALA A 108 -10.92 -17.22 -16.97
C ALA A 108 -11.15 -17.30 -15.43
N ASP A 109 -10.12 -17.62 -14.66
CA ASP A 109 -10.16 -17.91 -13.23
C ASP A 109 -9.88 -16.69 -12.35
N TRP A 110 -10.62 -15.61 -12.56
CA TRP A 110 -10.45 -14.38 -11.80
C TRP A 110 -10.88 -14.55 -10.34
N ALA A 111 -10.02 -14.14 -9.42
CA ALA A 111 -10.24 -14.16 -8.00
C ALA A 111 -9.81 -12.84 -7.38
N GLN A 112 -10.40 -12.48 -6.24
CA GLN A 112 -9.99 -11.30 -5.50
C GLN A 112 -8.57 -11.51 -4.95
N ALA A 113 -7.73 -10.48 -4.96
CA ALA A 113 -6.40 -10.58 -4.35
C ALA A 113 -6.50 -10.92 -2.84
N GLY A 114 -5.78 -11.95 -2.42
CA GLY A 114 -5.87 -12.51 -1.08
C GLY A 114 -5.19 -11.67 0.01
N ASN A 115 -4.45 -10.63 -0.40
CA ASN A 115 -3.83 -9.65 0.50
C ASN A 115 -4.66 -8.36 0.63
N LEU A 116 -5.87 -8.29 0.05
CA LEU A 116 -6.76 -7.17 0.33
C LEU A 116 -7.20 -7.19 1.79
N GLY A 117 -7.18 -6.03 2.44
CA GLY A 117 -7.71 -5.89 3.80
C GLY A 117 -9.21 -6.17 3.86
N TYR A 118 -9.68 -6.69 5.00
CA TYR A 118 -11.09 -7.12 5.17
C TYR A 118 -12.12 -6.06 4.72
N LYS A 119 -11.87 -4.78 5.01
CA LYS A 119 -12.78 -3.70 4.63
C LYS A 119 -12.87 -3.55 3.11
N ILE A 120 -11.75 -3.32 2.42
CA ILE A 120 -11.76 -3.10 0.95
C ILE A 120 -12.28 -4.35 0.23
N ALA A 121 -11.91 -5.55 0.68
CA ALA A 121 -12.41 -6.83 0.17
C ALA A 121 -13.95 -6.92 0.18
N GLY A 122 -14.61 -6.28 1.15
CA GLY A 122 -16.07 -6.27 1.27
C GLY A 122 -16.76 -5.12 0.54
N LYS A 123 -16.02 -4.22 -0.15
CA LYS A 123 -16.58 -3.00 -0.76
C LYS A 123 -16.87 -3.14 -2.25
N GLY A 124 -16.59 -4.29 -2.85
CA GLY A 124 -16.79 -4.54 -4.27
C GLY A 124 -17.05 -5.99 -4.62
N THR A 125 -17.21 -6.23 -5.91
CA THR A 125 -17.45 -7.54 -6.52
C THR A 125 -16.58 -7.70 -7.75
N ILE A 126 -16.31 -8.94 -8.14
CA ILE A 126 -15.63 -9.25 -9.39
C ILE A 126 -16.68 -9.33 -10.49
N ASP A 127 -16.48 -8.58 -11.57
CA ASP A 127 -17.37 -8.62 -12.73
C ASP A 127 -16.58 -8.37 -14.01
N ALA A 128 -17.03 -8.94 -15.13
CA ALA A 128 -16.40 -8.75 -16.43
C ALA A 128 -16.65 -7.33 -16.95
N LEU A 129 -15.67 -6.75 -17.63
CA LEU A 129 -15.88 -5.55 -18.43
C LEU A 129 -16.80 -5.86 -19.61
N THR A 130 -17.68 -4.93 -19.94
CA THR A 130 -18.34 -4.95 -21.24
C THR A 130 -17.43 -4.35 -22.32
N ALA A 131 -17.77 -4.53 -23.60
CA ALA A 131 -16.95 -4.00 -24.70
C ALA A 131 -16.91 -2.48 -24.68
N ASP A 132 -18.02 -1.85 -24.29
CA ASP A 132 -18.13 -0.40 -24.18
C ASP A 132 -17.31 0.13 -22.99
N GLU A 133 -17.29 -0.61 -21.87
CA GLU A 133 -16.49 -0.26 -20.68
C GLU A 133 -14.98 -0.41 -20.93
N GLU A 134 -14.58 -1.48 -21.61
CA GLU A 134 -13.20 -1.68 -22.06
C GLU A 134 -12.76 -0.55 -23.01
N ALA A 135 -13.59 -0.24 -24.01
CA ALA A 135 -13.33 0.85 -24.94
C ALA A 135 -13.23 2.21 -24.22
N ALA A 136 -14.03 2.43 -23.17
CA ALA A 136 -13.97 3.63 -22.35
C ALA A 136 -12.66 3.74 -21.56
N LEU A 137 -12.16 2.63 -20.99
CA LEU A 137 -10.86 2.58 -20.31
C LEU A 137 -9.73 2.89 -21.29
N ILE A 138 -9.70 2.22 -22.44
CA ILE A 138 -8.69 2.44 -23.48
C ILE A 138 -8.73 3.89 -23.97
N ALA A 139 -9.93 4.45 -24.22
CA ALA A 139 -10.10 5.84 -24.63
C ALA A 139 -9.64 6.85 -23.56
N SER A 140 -9.63 6.45 -22.28
CA SER A 140 -9.08 7.27 -21.19
C SER A 140 -7.57 7.15 -21.03
N GLY A 141 -6.89 6.27 -21.78
CA GLY A 141 -5.44 6.04 -21.69
C GLY A 141 -5.04 4.82 -20.85
N ILE A 142 -6.00 4.07 -20.30
CA ILE A 142 -5.74 2.82 -19.60
C ILE A 142 -5.85 1.68 -20.61
N ASP A 143 -4.72 1.28 -21.18
CA ASP A 143 -4.61 0.10 -22.06
C ASP A 143 -4.02 -1.12 -21.34
N LYS A 144 -3.47 -0.93 -20.13
CA LYS A 144 -2.89 -2.00 -19.31
C LYS A 144 -3.35 -1.91 -17.86
N ILE A 145 -3.66 -3.08 -17.30
CA ILE A 145 -3.94 -3.26 -15.88
C ILE A 145 -3.12 -4.42 -15.33
N ARG A 146 -2.74 -4.35 -14.05
CA ARG A 146 -1.94 -5.39 -13.40
C ARG A 146 -2.82 -6.34 -12.61
N TYR A 147 -2.52 -7.62 -12.69
CA TYR A 147 -3.18 -8.66 -11.87
C TYR A 147 -2.13 -9.59 -11.28
N MET A 148 -2.46 -10.23 -10.17
CA MET A 148 -1.61 -11.24 -9.53
C MET A 148 -1.79 -12.63 -10.16
N GLU A 149 -0.82 -13.52 -10.03
CA GLU A 149 -1.01 -14.94 -10.36
C GLU A 149 -1.91 -15.66 -9.35
N THR A 150 -2.93 -16.40 -9.82
CA THR A 150 -3.85 -17.18 -8.97
C THR A 150 -3.13 -18.18 -8.06
N ALA A 151 -2.11 -18.87 -8.57
CA ALA A 151 -1.33 -19.81 -7.77
C ALA A 151 -0.64 -19.10 -6.58
N GLY A 152 -0.19 -17.85 -6.80
CA GLY A 152 0.32 -16.95 -5.79
C GLY A 152 -0.74 -16.21 -4.99
N ASN A 153 -2.02 -16.58 -5.05
CA ASN A 153 -3.10 -15.81 -4.43
C ASN A 153 -3.67 -16.46 -3.15
N GLY A 154 -2.82 -17.12 -2.35
CA GLY A 154 -3.27 -17.77 -1.11
C GLY A 154 -2.16 -18.18 -0.15
N ASP A 155 -2.58 -18.75 0.99
CA ASP A 155 -1.70 -19.14 2.10
C ASP A 155 -1.20 -20.58 2.06
N GLY A 156 -1.87 -21.45 1.29
CA GLY A 156 -1.42 -22.82 1.06
C GLY A 156 -0.34 -22.95 -0.03
N ALA A 157 -0.03 -21.86 -0.71
CA ALA A 157 0.75 -21.91 -1.93
C ALA A 157 2.26 -21.78 -1.66
N VAL A 158 2.98 -22.86 -1.96
CA VAL A 158 4.43 -22.87 -2.11
C VAL A 158 4.70 -23.35 -3.52
N GLY A 159 5.24 -22.49 -4.36
CA GLY A 159 5.43 -22.78 -5.77
C GLY A 159 6.50 -21.91 -6.38
N VAL A 160 6.72 -22.07 -7.68
CA VAL A 160 7.63 -21.20 -8.43
C VAL A 160 6.80 -20.22 -9.23
N LEU A 161 7.06 -18.92 -9.06
CA LEU A 161 6.44 -17.91 -9.91
C LEU A 161 7.00 -18.06 -11.32
N LYS A 162 6.12 -18.02 -12.29
CA LYS A 162 6.49 -18.08 -13.70
C LYS A 162 6.71 -16.67 -14.23
N ALA A 163 7.85 -16.38 -14.82
CA ALA A 163 8.04 -15.20 -15.67
C ALA A 163 8.15 -15.63 -17.15
N VAL A 164 8.66 -14.72 -17.98
CA VAL A 164 9.04 -14.87 -19.41
C VAL A 164 9.16 -16.31 -19.87
N GLY A 165 8.37 -16.71 -20.86
CA GLY A 165 8.50 -18.03 -21.48
C GLY A 165 8.23 -19.19 -20.50
N ASN A 166 7.44 -18.95 -19.45
CA ASN A 166 7.14 -19.90 -18.38
C ASN A 166 8.39 -20.33 -17.57
N VAL A 167 9.40 -19.45 -17.53
CA VAL A 167 10.64 -19.68 -16.79
C VAL A 167 10.41 -19.44 -15.31
N ASP A 168 10.95 -20.37 -14.53
CA ASP A 168 10.97 -20.34 -13.09
C ASP A 168 11.84 -19.18 -12.58
N VAL A 169 11.22 -18.11 -12.04
CA VAL A 169 11.96 -16.95 -11.51
C VAL A 169 12.14 -16.94 -10.00
N GLY A 170 11.50 -17.87 -9.30
CA GLY A 170 11.78 -18.11 -7.89
C GLY A 170 10.61 -18.68 -7.11
N THR A 171 10.95 -19.27 -5.96
CA THR A 171 9.95 -19.82 -5.05
C THR A 171 9.25 -18.71 -4.28
N TYR A 172 7.91 -18.72 -4.28
CA TYR A 172 7.09 -17.92 -3.38
C TYR A 172 6.56 -18.80 -2.25
N GLY A 173 6.37 -18.20 -1.07
CA GLY A 173 5.69 -18.82 0.07
C GLY A 173 4.25 -18.34 0.19
N ALA A 174 3.61 -18.66 1.31
CA ALA A 174 2.27 -18.18 1.65
C ALA A 174 2.14 -16.65 1.44
N LEU A 175 1.01 -16.17 0.93
CA LEU A 175 0.76 -14.74 0.74
C LEU A 175 0.81 -13.97 2.07
N SER A 176 0.31 -14.55 3.17
CA SER A 176 0.45 -14.01 4.53
C SER A 176 1.91 -13.79 4.98
N ALA A 177 2.87 -14.48 4.37
CA ALA A 177 4.30 -14.31 4.64
C ALA A 177 4.97 -13.32 3.68
N ILE A 178 4.21 -12.56 2.88
CA ILE A 178 4.77 -11.55 1.98
C ILE A 178 5.55 -10.52 2.78
N SER A 179 6.77 -10.24 2.34
CA SER A 179 7.70 -9.36 3.08
C SER A 179 7.46 -7.87 2.81
N ILE A 180 6.87 -7.57 1.65
CA ILE A 180 6.62 -6.24 1.11
C ILE A 180 5.28 -6.33 0.35
N PRO A 181 4.12 -6.22 1.04
CA PRO A 181 2.81 -6.44 0.43
C PRO A 181 2.50 -5.48 -0.72
N GLN A 182 3.08 -4.27 -0.71
CA GLN A 182 2.98 -3.32 -1.82
C GLN A 182 3.54 -3.85 -3.14
N HIS A 183 4.42 -4.85 -3.10
CA HIS A 183 4.98 -5.47 -4.30
C HIS A 183 4.16 -6.68 -4.76
N ALA A 184 2.94 -6.90 -4.27
CA ALA A 184 2.16 -8.07 -4.66
C ALA A 184 1.88 -8.08 -6.18
N PHE A 185 1.49 -6.93 -6.74
CA PHE A 185 1.24 -6.74 -8.18
C PHE A 185 2.51 -6.40 -8.98
N SER A 186 3.63 -6.13 -8.31
CA SER A 186 4.89 -5.89 -8.98
C SER A 186 5.40 -7.14 -9.70
N VAL A 187 6.31 -6.90 -10.64
CA VAL A 187 7.03 -7.97 -11.35
C VAL A 187 7.69 -8.93 -10.33
N PRO A 188 7.55 -10.25 -10.49
CA PRO A 188 8.34 -11.26 -9.76
C PRO A 188 9.86 -10.96 -9.76
N ARG A 189 10.48 -10.81 -8.58
CA ARG A 189 11.92 -10.48 -8.46
C ARG A 189 12.70 -11.45 -7.56
N GLY A 190 13.43 -12.36 -8.20
CA GLY A 190 14.56 -13.09 -7.65
C GLY A 190 14.18 -14.31 -6.79
N ALA A 191 15.08 -15.30 -6.77
CA ALA A 191 14.91 -16.53 -6.00
C ALA A 191 14.78 -16.25 -4.49
N ASN A 192 13.91 -17.01 -3.82
CA ASN A 192 13.74 -17.05 -2.35
C ASN A 192 13.26 -15.73 -1.71
N LYS A 193 12.60 -14.86 -2.49
CA LYS A 193 11.98 -13.65 -1.95
C LYS A 193 10.48 -13.72 -2.14
N ASN A 194 9.74 -13.71 -1.04
CA ASN A 194 8.29 -13.73 -1.07
C ASN A 194 7.73 -12.34 -1.39
N ARG A 195 7.80 -11.93 -2.66
CA ARG A 195 7.38 -10.61 -3.19
C ARG A 195 7.33 -10.63 -4.73
N GLY A 196 6.48 -9.79 -5.34
CA GLY A 196 6.32 -9.69 -6.79
C GLY A 196 5.59 -10.91 -7.35
N ARG A 197 4.33 -10.77 -7.76
CA ARG A 197 3.51 -11.87 -8.31
C ARG A 197 2.65 -11.42 -9.49
N GLY A 198 2.90 -10.23 -10.03
CA GLY A 198 1.97 -9.59 -10.95
C GLY A 198 2.43 -9.53 -12.40
N PHE A 199 1.42 -9.36 -13.26
CA PHE A 199 1.48 -9.31 -14.71
C PHE A 199 0.65 -8.13 -15.20
N ALA A 200 1.12 -7.43 -16.21
CA ALA A 200 0.33 -6.50 -16.99
C ALA A 200 -0.50 -7.27 -18.02
N LEU A 201 -1.81 -7.07 -17.98
CA LEU A 201 -2.77 -7.48 -18.99
C LEU A 201 -2.94 -6.36 -20.00
N ASP A 202 -2.93 -6.68 -21.30
CA ASP A 202 -3.12 -5.70 -22.37
C ASP A 202 -4.59 -5.72 -22.79
N LEU A 203 -5.34 -4.67 -22.41
CA LEU A 203 -6.76 -4.55 -22.70
C LEU A 203 -7.03 -4.58 -24.21
N THR A 204 -6.11 -4.07 -25.04
CA THR A 204 -6.31 -4.05 -26.50
C THR A 204 -6.19 -5.42 -27.16
N ALA A 205 -5.54 -6.37 -26.48
CA ALA A 205 -5.30 -7.72 -27.00
C ALA A 205 -6.16 -8.79 -26.31
N ASP A 206 -6.43 -8.63 -25.02
CA ASP A 206 -6.99 -9.69 -24.18
C ASP A 206 -8.52 -9.67 -24.09
N GLY A 207 -9.16 -8.50 -24.30
CA GLY A 207 -10.61 -8.34 -24.36
C GLY A 207 -11.34 -8.62 -23.04
N GLN A 208 -12.17 -7.67 -22.61
CA GLN A 208 -13.18 -7.81 -21.53
C GLN A 208 -12.74 -8.61 -20.27
N PRO A 209 -11.58 -8.34 -19.64
CA PRO A 209 -11.19 -9.05 -18.43
C PRO A 209 -12.15 -8.76 -17.28
N SER A 210 -12.09 -9.60 -16.23
CA SER A 210 -12.78 -9.25 -14.98
C SER A 210 -12.02 -8.17 -14.22
N VAL A 211 -12.78 -7.32 -13.54
CA VAL A 211 -12.29 -6.17 -12.78
C VAL A 211 -12.96 -6.12 -11.41
N TYR A 212 -12.33 -5.46 -10.45
CA TYR A 212 -12.92 -5.23 -9.14
C TYR A 212 -13.85 -4.02 -9.19
N VAL A 213 -15.16 -4.26 -9.15
CA VAL A 213 -16.19 -3.24 -9.26
C VAL A 213 -16.65 -2.80 -7.88
N TRP A 214 -16.62 -1.50 -7.63
CA TRP A 214 -17.15 -0.90 -6.41
C TRP A 214 -18.64 -1.20 -6.24
N ASN A 215 -19.04 -1.58 -5.04
CA ASN A 215 -20.43 -1.83 -4.72
C ASN A 215 -21.19 -0.51 -4.57
N ALA A 216 -22.02 -0.20 -5.56
CA ALA A 216 -22.86 0.99 -5.60
C ALA A 216 -23.87 1.08 -4.44
N GLY A 217 -24.11 -0.01 -3.71
CA GLY A 217 -25.07 -0.09 -2.61
C GLY A 217 -26.51 -0.03 -3.10
N ALA A 218 -27.46 -0.05 -2.15
CA ALA A 218 -28.87 0.13 -2.47
C ALA A 218 -29.08 1.49 -3.17
N ASP A 219 -29.79 1.47 -4.29
CA ASP A 219 -30.13 2.66 -5.10
C ASP A 219 -28.93 3.54 -5.52
N GLY A 220 -27.71 2.97 -5.57
CA GLY A 220 -26.51 3.71 -5.94
C GLY A 220 -25.98 4.64 -4.84
N TYR A 221 -26.45 4.50 -3.59
CA TYR A 221 -26.05 5.36 -2.47
C TYR A 221 -24.53 5.47 -2.28
N ASN A 222 -23.80 4.36 -2.44
CA ASN A 222 -22.35 4.37 -2.28
C ASN A 222 -21.61 5.06 -3.42
N ASN A 223 -22.23 5.24 -4.59
CA ASN A 223 -21.67 6.08 -5.65
C ASN A 223 -21.88 7.56 -5.36
N ILE A 224 -23.04 7.93 -4.83
CA ILE A 224 -23.34 9.33 -4.52
C ILE A 224 -22.45 9.83 -3.37
N LYS A 225 -22.24 9.00 -2.34
CA LYS A 225 -21.47 9.41 -1.14
C LYS A 225 -20.00 9.72 -1.41
N ILE A 226 -19.37 9.08 -2.42
CA ILE A 226 -17.95 9.28 -2.72
C ILE A 226 -17.69 10.60 -3.46
N GLY A 227 -18.73 11.23 -4.03
CA GLY A 227 -18.60 12.48 -4.78
C GLY A 227 -18.02 12.32 -6.19
N GLY A 228 -17.27 13.33 -6.66
CA GLY A 228 -16.60 13.30 -7.96
C GLY A 228 -17.51 13.30 -9.20
N GLY A 229 -18.79 13.61 -9.01
CA GLY A 229 -19.81 13.51 -10.06
C GLY A 229 -20.19 12.08 -10.44
N ALA A 230 -19.88 11.09 -9.59
CA ALA A 230 -20.43 9.75 -9.72
C ALA A 230 -21.96 9.79 -9.55
N THR A 231 -22.65 8.97 -10.33
CA THR A 231 -24.12 8.89 -10.35
C THR A 231 -24.60 7.52 -9.90
N ILE A 232 -25.91 7.36 -9.70
CA ILE A 232 -26.51 6.05 -9.39
C ILE A 232 -26.29 5.01 -10.51
N ALA A 233 -26.06 5.47 -11.74
CA ALA A 233 -25.80 4.62 -12.89
C ALA A 233 -24.29 4.38 -13.15
N SER A 234 -23.42 5.08 -12.41
CA SER A 234 -21.97 4.93 -12.58
C SER A 234 -21.53 3.53 -12.21
N ARG A 235 -20.70 2.93 -13.06
CA ARG A 235 -20.03 1.67 -12.79
C ARG A 235 -18.57 1.96 -12.54
N LEU A 236 -18.15 1.81 -11.29
CA LEU A 236 -16.83 2.25 -10.84
C LEU A 236 -15.90 1.05 -10.68
N VAL A 237 -14.83 1.05 -11.45
CA VAL A 237 -13.76 0.05 -11.36
C VAL A 237 -12.70 0.56 -10.39
N CYS A 238 -12.31 -0.30 -9.46
CA CYS A 238 -11.27 -0.03 -8.48
C CYS A 238 -9.91 -0.43 -9.05
N LEU A 239 -9.01 0.55 -9.21
CA LEU A 239 -7.66 0.33 -9.71
C LEU A 239 -6.63 0.95 -8.76
N GLY A 240 -5.73 0.12 -8.25
CA GLY A 240 -4.65 0.51 -7.36
C GLY A 240 -3.52 1.30 -8.03
N LEU A 241 -2.96 2.26 -7.32
CA LEU A 241 -1.78 3.00 -7.78
C LEU A 241 -0.49 2.30 -7.34
N GLY A 242 0.03 1.41 -8.18
CA GLY A 242 1.31 0.72 -7.98
C GLY A 242 2.52 1.48 -8.51
N ASN A 243 3.73 1.02 -8.15
CA ASN A 243 5.00 1.59 -8.62
C ASN A 243 5.22 1.42 -10.14
N GLU A 244 4.51 0.48 -10.75
CA GLU A 244 4.58 0.18 -12.18
C GLU A 244 3.64 1.07 -13.03
N SER A 245 2.80 1.91 -12.39
CA SER A 245 1.99 2.89 -13.10
C SER A 245 2.86 3.99 -13.73
N ASN A 246 2.47 4.49 -14.89
CA ASN A 246 3.18 5.59 -15.56
C ASN A 246 3.08 6.95 -14.82
N LEU A 247 2.18 7.09 -13.83
CA LEU A 247 2.22 8.23 -12.89
C LEU A 247 3.46 8.20 -11.99
N ILE A 248 4.08 7.02 -11.84
CA ILE A 248 5.27 6.81 -11.02
C ILE A 248 6.50 6.73 -11.92
N GLY A 249 7.47 7.62 -11.68
CA GLY A 249 8.76 7.60 -12.37
C GLY A 249 8.73 8.01 -13.85
N SER A 250 7.57 8.06 -14.51
CA SER A 250 7.48 8.11 -15.98
C SER A 250 6.73 9.31 -16.56
N GLY A 251 5.96 10.06 -15.75
CA GLY A 251 5.27 11.27 -16.21
C GLY A 251 6.22 12.42 -16.54
N VAL A 252 5.84 13.26 -17.50
CA VAL A 252 6.63 14.41 -17.96
C VAL A 252 6.45 15.59 -17.00
N PHE A 253 5.21 15.86 -16.60
CA PHE A 253 4.87 17.02 -15.76
C PHE A 253 4.55 16.68 -14.31
N VAL A 254 3.93 15.53 -14.08
CA VAL A 254 3.67 15.00 -12.74
C VAL A 254 4.28 13.62 -12.65
N ASN A 255 5.17 13.47 -11.68
CA ASN A 255 5.95 12.27 -11.51
C ASN A 255 6.16 12.03 -10.01
N LEU A 256 5.30 11.19 -9.45
CA LEU A 256 5.54 10.69 -8.10
C LEU A 256 6.76 9.78 -8.17
N GLN A 257 7.71 9.97 -7.26
CA GLN A 257 8.91 9.12 -7.23
C GLN A 257 8.60 7.69 -6.78
N HIS A 258 7.54 7.52 -5.99
CA HIS A 258 7.04 6.24 -5.50
C HIS A 258 5.53 6.29 -5.31
N ALA A 259 4.88 5.14 -5.46
CA ALA A 259 3.49 4.96 -5.08
C ALA A 259 3.30 5.27 -3.58
N PRO A 260 2.36 6.18 -3.22
CA PRO A 260 2.05 6.45 -1.82
C PRO A 260 1.41 5.23 -1.16
N TYR A 261 1.65 5.07 0.15
CA TYR A 261 1.14 3.97 0.94
C TYR A 261 0.34 4.45 2.16
N TYR A 262 -0.67 3.67 2.53
CA TYR A 262 -1.44 3.84 3.74
C TYR A 262 -0.79 3.05 4.89
N GLY A 263 -0.57 3.73 6.01
CA GLY A 263 0.20 3.16 7.13
C GLY A 263 -0.60 2.25 8.06
N ASN A 264 -1.93 2.34 8.06
CA ASN A 264 -2.80 1.64 9.02
C ASN A 264 -3.43 0.38 8.40
N VAL A 265 -2.58 -0.54 7.94
CA VAL A 265 -2.97 -1.88 7.50
C VAL A 265 -2.15 -2.95 8.22
N ALA A 266 -2.61 -4.19 8.19
CA ALA A 266 -1.80 -5.30 8.68
C ALA A 266 -0.56 -5.52 7.81
N LYS A 267 0.47 -6.15 8.40
CA LYS A 267 1.80 -6.37 7.78
C LYS A 267 1.75 -6.98 6.38
N ASN A 268 0.78 -7.85 6.11
CA ASN A 268 0.64 -8.61 4.87
C ASN A 268 -0.46 -8.07 3.96
N GLU A 269 -1.09 -6.95 4.32
CA GLU A 269 -2.19 -6.36 3.58
C GLU A 269 -1.69 -5.35 2.54
N TYR A 270 -2.41 -5.30 1.43
CA TYR A 270 -2.27 -4.31 0.39
C TYR A 270 -2.46 -2.90 0.95
N ASN A 271 -1.61 -1.96 0.54
CA ASN A 271 -1.50 -0.65 1.17
C ASN A 271 -1.35 0.53 0.19
N HIS A 272 -1.49 0.34 -1.12
CA HIS A 272 -1.56 1.47 -2.04
C HIS A 272 -2.98 2.08 -2.07
N TYR A 273 -3.05 3.34 -2.50
CA TYR A 273 -4.32 4.03 -2.74
C TYR A 273 -5.01 3.47 -3.99
N ILE A 274 -6.34 3.56 -4.01
CA ILE A 274 -7.19 2.93 -5.02
C ILE A 274 -8.01 4.01 -5.73
N ALA A 275 -7.84 4.15 -7.03
CA ALA A 275 -8.64 5.01 -7.88
C ALA A 275 -9.98 4.33 -8.22
N LEU A 276 -11.08 5.08 -8.13
CA LEU A 276 -12.39 4.70 -8.63
C LEU A 276 -12.60 5.34 -10.01
N ILE A 277 -12.53 4.51 -11.04
CA ILE A 277 -12.67 4.91 -12.44
C ILE A 277 -14.07 4.56 -12.94
N ASP A 278 -14.82 5.56 -13.37
CA ASP A 278 -16.15 5.38 -13.96
C ASP A 278 -16.04 4.94 -15.41
N VAL A 279 -16.37 3.68 -15.67
CA VAL A 279 -16.34 3.06 -16.99
C VAL A 279 -17.69 3.16 -17.73
N SER A 280 -18.71 3.73 -17.09
CA SER A 280 -20.02 3.97 -17.73
C SER A 280 -20.03 5.19 -18.66
N VAL A 281 -18.93 5.95 -18.68
CA VAL A 281 -18.73 7.14 -19.52
C VAL A 281 -17.53 6.92 -20.44
N ASN A 282 -17.56 7.48 -21.65
CA ASN A 282 -16.47 7.35 -22.61
C ASN A 282 -15.96 8.75 -23.03
N PRO A 283 -14.67 9.09 -22.79
CA PRO A 283 -13.67 8.28 -22.10
C PRO A 283 -14.01 8.08 -20.62
N ALA A 284 -13.49 7.00 -20.03
CA ALA A 284 -13.63 6.71 -18.60
C ALA A 284 -13.05 7.85 -17.74
N LYS A 285 -13.57 8.04 -16.53
CA LYS A 285 -13.21 9.19 -15.68
C LYS A 285 -12.88 8.81 -14.25
N LEU A 286 -11.86 9.43 -13.68
CA LEU A 286 -11.62 9.36 -12.24
C LEU A 286 -12.81 10.02 -11.49
N ARG A 287 -13.30 9.34 -10.45
CA ARG A 287 -14.34 9.87 -9.54
C ARG A 287 -13.80 10.16 -8.16
N ALA A 288 -13.04 9.23 -7.60
CA ALA A 288 -12.50 9.37 -6.26
C ALA A 288 -11.26 8.51 -6.10
N VAL A 289 -10.50 8.80 -5.04
CA VAL A 289 -9.42 7.95 -4.56
C VAL A 289 -9.79 7.48 -3.16
N LEU A 290 -9.56 6.20 -2.89
CA LEU A 290 -9.75 5.55 -1.60
C LEU A 290 -8.39 5.22 -0.99
N ASP A 291 -8.36 5.14 0.34
CA ASP A 291 -7.28 4.43 1.01
C ASP A 291 -7.34 2.92 0.74
N SER A 292 -6.35 2.18 1.24
CA SER A 292 -6.31 0.72 1.07
C SER A 292 -7.33 -0.04 1.90
N ARG A 293 -8.10 0.63 2.77
CA ARG A 293 -9.23 0.06 3.51
C ARG A 293 -10.57 0.31 2.81
N GLY A 294 -10.60 1.15 1.77
CA GLY A 294 -11.80 1.51 1.02
C GLY A 294 -12.60 2.65 1.66
N ASP A 295 -11.93 3.51 2.43
CA ASP A 295 -12.47 4.73 3.00
C ASP A 295 -12.10 5.92 2.06
N PHE A 296 -13.08 6.79 1.78
CA PHE A 296 -12.91 7.96 0.91
C PHE A 296 -12.58 9.22 1.74
N LEU A 297 -12.19 10.32 1.09
CA LEU A 297 -11.64 11.50 1.75
C LEU A 297 -12.44 12.00 2.97
N ASP A 298 -13.75 12.20 2.81
CA ASP A 298 -14.60 12.70 3.90
C ASP A 298 -14.74 11.69 5.04
N GLU A 299 -14.80 10.40 4.71
CA GLU A 299 -14.84 9.32 5.71
C GLU A 299 -13.53 9.26 6.48
N GLU A 300 -12.39 9.35 5.78
CA GLU A 300 -11.05 9.35 6.39
C GLU A 300 -10.82 10.57 7.28
N PHE A 301 -11.27 11.75 6.83
CA PHE A 301 -11.21 12.98 7.62
C PHE A 301 -12.09 12.90 8.88
N ALA A 302 -13.30 12.36 8.76
CA ALA A 302 -14.21 12.21 9.89
C ALA A 302 -13.64 11.25 10.95
N GLU A 303 -12.98 10.18 10.53
CA GLU A 303 -12.29 9.26 11.44
C GLU A 303 -11.01 9.87 12.04
N ALA A 304 -10.23 10.61 11.26
CA ALA A 304 -9.03 11.30 11.75
C ALA A 304 -9.34 12.40 12.77
N THR A 305 -10.49 13.05 12.65
CA THR A 305 -10.94 14.10 13.59
C THR A 305 -11.76 13.57 14.76
N GLY A 306 -12.18 12.30 14.73
CA GLY A 306 -13.05 11.69 15.74
C GLY A 306 -14.51 12.15 15.64
N GLN A 307 -14.93 12.70 14.48
CA GLN A 307 -16.33 13.00 14.19
C GLN A 307 -17.14 11.73 13.95
N LYS A 308 -16.48 10.70 13.40
CA LYS A 308 -17.03 9.36 13.26
C LYS A 308 -16.48 8.46 14.38
N PRO A 309 -17.35 7.79 15.16
CA PRO A 309 -16.95 6.92 16.26
C PRO A 309 -16.25 5.65 15.78
#